data_AF-A0A5C6D9C6-F1
#
_entry.id   AF-A0A5C6D9C6-F1
#
_cell.length_a   1.000
_cell.length_b   1.000
_cell.length_c   1.000
_cell.angle_alpha   90.00
_cell.angle_beta   90.00
_cell.angle_gamma   90.00
#
_symmetry.space_group_name_H-M   'P 1'
#
loop_
_entity.id
_entity.type
_entity.pdbx_description
1 polymer ?
#
loop_
_entity_poly.entity_id
_entity_poly.type
_entity_poly.pdbx_seq_one_letter_code
_entity_poly.pdbx_strand_id
1 'polypeptide(L)'
;MTRTTTKPKRKTADRFAVLNAFVDFTLRGLTRPDVAVWLVLYRDTRDGIAKTSQADIGKRCGMSDRNVRRIIKRLESLGLLIVVQVGGIQKGPSSYRVLPMSKQQFDKL
;
A
#
# COMPACT_ATOMS: atom_id res chain seq x y z
N MET A 1 4.05 -43.19 -6.93
CA MET A 1 4.01 -41.91 -6.18
C MET A 1 3.99 -40.76 -7.18
N THR A 2 2.82 -40.21 -7.49
CA THR A 2 2.64 -39.10 -8.42
C THR A 2 2.94 -37.78 -7.70
N ARG A 3 4.04 -37.13 -8.06
CA ARG A 3 4.44 -35.81 -7.54
C ARG A 3 3.45 -34.77 -8.08
N THR A 4 2.47 -34.37 -7.28
CA THR A 4 1.55 -33.28 -7.62
C THR A 4 2.37 -31.99 -7.79
N THR A 5 2.51 -31.54 -9.03
CA THR A 5 3.12 -30.25 -9.35
C THR A 5 2.13 -29.16 -8.96
N THR A 6 2.35 -28.54 -7.81
CA THR A 6 1.56 -27.39 -7.36
C THR A 6 1.70 -26.28 -8.40
N LYS A 7 0.62 -25.99 -9.15
CA LYS A 7 0.58 -24.84 -10.06
C LYS A 7 1.00 -23.58 -9.29
N PRO A 8 1.86 -22.71 -9.85
CA PRO A 8 2.24 -21.48 -9.17
C PRO A 8 0.97 -20.69 -8.85
N LYS A 9 0.76 -20.39 -7.56
CA LYS A 9 -0.39 -19.57 -7.13
C LYS A 9 -0.38 -18.27 -7.94
N ARG A 10 -1.48 -17.97 -8.62
CA ARG A 10 -1.62 -16.73 -9.39
C ARG A 10 -1.37 -15.54 -8.46
N LYS A 11 -0.34 -14.73 -8.75
CA LYS A 11 0.03 -13.50 -8.00
C LYS A 11 -1.17 -12.55 -7.79
N THR A 12 -2.18 -12.58 -8.66
CA THR A 12 -3.41 -11.79 -8.54
C THR A 12 -4.31 -12.22 -7.38
N ALA A 13 -4.37 -13.52 -7.05
CA ALA A 13 -5.14 -14.01 -5.91
C ALA A 13 -4.61 -13.44 -4.58
N ASP A 14 -3.29 -13.20 -4.53
CA ASP A 14 -2.60 -12.63 -3.37
C ASP A 14 -2.96 -11.15 -3.16
N ARG A 15 -3.18 -10.38 -4.24
CA ARG A 15 -3.58 -8.96 -4.13
C ARG A 15 -4.95 -8.80 -3.48
N PHE A 16 -5.94 -9.61 -3.85
CA PHE A 16 -7.25 -9.55 -3.23
C PHE A 16 -7.23 -10.00 -1.77
N ALA A 17 -6.37 -10.95 -1.40
CA ALA A 17 -6.17 -11.31 0.00
C ALA A 17 -5.68 -10.10 0.82
N VAL A 18 -4.75 -9.29 0.28
CA VAL A 18 -4.29 -8.04 0.90
C VAL A 18 -5.45 -7.04 1.04
N LEU A 19 -6.26 -6.84 0.00
CA LEU A 19 -7.41 -5.93 0.08
C LEU A 19 -8.45 -6.39 1.10
N ASN A 20 -8.77 -7.67 1.12
CA ASN A 20 -9.75 -8.24 2.05
C ASN A 20 -9.26 -8.05 3.49
N ALA A 21 -8.02 -8.42 3.80
CA ALA A 21 -7.44 -8.19 5.12
C ALA A 21 -7.41 -6.70 5.51
N PHE A 22 -7.15 -5.80 4.55
CA PHE A 22 -7.26 -4.37 4.80
C PHE A 22 -8.68 -3.94 5.18
N VAL A 23 -9.70 -4.44 4.49
CA VAL A 23 -11.11 -4.14 4.79
C VAL A 23 -11.51 -4.71 6.15
N ASP A 24 -11.14 -5.96 6.43
CA ASP A 24 -11.57 -6.70 7.61
C ASP A 24 -10.95 -6.13 8.90
N PHE A 25 -9.69 -5.71 8.85
CA PHE A 25 -8.94 -5.33 10.05
C PHE A 25 -8.65 -3.83 10.13
N THR A 26 -8.28 -3.18 9.04
CA THR A 26 -7.70 -1.83 9.09
C THR A 26 -8.69 -0.71 8.79
N LEU A 27 -9.54 -0.90 7.77
CA LEU A 27 -10.30 0.19 7.14
C LEU A 27 -11.11 1.03 8.12
N ARG A 28 -11.72 0.39 9.14
CA ARG A 28 -12.55 1.07 10.16
C ARG A 28 -11.80 2.17 10.92
N GLY A 29 -10.49 2.05 11.11
CA GLY A 29 -9.68 2.98 11.90
C GLY A 29 -9.12 4.18 11.13
N LEU A 30 -9.39 4.27 9.82
CA LEU A 30 -8.76 5.25 8.93
C LEU A 30 -9.69 6.40 8.55
N THR A 31 -9.08 7.57 8.32
CA THR A 31 -9.79 8.70 7.71
C THR A 31 -9.99 8.45 6.21
N ARG A 32 -10.94 9.14 5.58
CA ARG A 32 -11.17 9.00 4.13
C ARG A 32 -9.92 9.31 3.28
N PRO A 33 -9.13 10.36 3.59
CA PRO A 33 -7.86 10.61 2.91
C PRO A 33 -6.83 9.48 3.08
N ASP A 34 -6.73 8.89 4.28
CA ASP A 34 -5.84 7.76 4.54
C ASP A 34 -6.20 6.57 3.63
N VAL A 35 -7.50 6.25 3.55
CA VAL A 35 -8.02 5.17 2.68
C VAL A 35 -7.75 5.46 1.21
N ALA A 36 -7.99 6.69 0.75
CA ALA A 36 -7.78 7.06 -0.65
C ALA A 36 -6.31 6.89 -1.08
N VAL A 37 -5.36 7.37 -0.26
CA VAL A 37 -3.92 7.23 -0.54
C VAL A 37 -3.52 5.75 -0.52
N TRP A 38 -3.98 4.98 0.46
CA TRP A 38 -3.69 3.55 0.54
C TRP A 38 -4.21 2.80 -0.69
N LEU A 39 -5.44 3.08 -1.14
CA LEU A 39 -6.04 2.45 -2.32
C LEU A 39 -5.33 2.80 -3.62
N VAL A 40 -4.89 4.04 -3.81
CA VAL A 40 -4.12 4.45 -4.99
C VAL A 40 -2.79 3.69 -5.04
N LEU A 41 -2.08 3.59 -3.91
CA LEU A 41 -0.83 2.85 -3.84
C LEU A 41 -1.03 1.34 -4.03
N TYR A 42 -2.07 0.76 -3.42
CA TYR A 42 -2.45 -0.64 -3.64
C TYR A 42 -2.75 -0.91 -5.12
N ARG A 43 -3.52 -0.04 -5.78
CA ARG A 43 -3.83 -0.17 -7.21
C ARG A 43 -2.57 -0.16 -8.08
N ASP A 44 -1.62 0.73 -7.78
CA ASP A 44 -0.36 0.91 -8.51
C ASP A 44 0.70 -0.14 -8.16
N THR A 45 0.50 -0.93 -7.11
CA THR A 45 1.44 -1.98 -6.69
C THR A 45 1.65 -3.00 -7.81
N ARG A 46 2.89 -3.33 -8.14
CA ARG A 46 3.27 -4.45 -9.03
C ARG A 46 4.44 -5.17 -8.38
N ASP A 47 4.38 -6.49 -8.31
CA ASP A 47 5.35 -7.33 -7.58
C ASP A 47 5.66 -6.82 -6.15
N GLY A 48 4.61 -6.35 -5.45
CA GLY A 48 4.70 -5.88 -4.07
C GLY A 48 5.27 -4.46 -3.88
N ILE A 49 5.51 -3.71 -4.96
CA ILE A 49 6.00 -2.32 -4.92
C ILE A 49 5.14 -1.42 -5.80
N ALA A 50 4.70 -0.29 -5.26
CA ALA A 50 4.09 0.80 -6.02
C ALA A 50 5.15 1.86 -6.31
N LYS A 51 5.29 2.27 -7.57
CA LYS A 51 6.19 3.36 -7.99
C LYS A 51 5.34 4.53 -8.46
N THR A 52 5.29 5.61 -7.69
CA THR A 52 4.49 6.80 -8.04
C THR A 52 5.01 8.06 -7.35
N SER A 53 4.74 9.24 -7.93
CA SER A 53 5.11 10.52 -7.33
C SER A 53 4.02 10.99 -6.36
N GLN A 54 4.40 11.80 -5.36
CA GLN A 54 3.42 12.36 -4.42
C GLN A 54 2.42 13.30 -5.12
N ALA A 55 2.87 14.00 -6.16
CA ALA A 55 2.00 14.85 -6.98
C ALA A 55 0.94 14.03 -7.74
N ASP A 56 1.30 12.86 -8.29
CA ASP A 56 0.35 11.98 -8.96
C ASP A 56 -0.64 11.34 -7.97
N ILE A 57 -0.17 10.96 -6.77
CA ILE A 57 -1.06 10.55 -5.66
C ILE A 57 -2.04 11.68 -5.36
N GLY A 58 -1.56 12.91 -5.20
CA GLY A 58 -2.37 14.08 -4.88
C GLY A 58 -3.45 14.36 -5.93
N LYS A 59 -3.05 14.32 -7.22
CA LYS A 59 -3.98 14.46 -8.35
C LYS A 59 -5.10 13.43 -8.33
N ARG A 60 -4.78 12.16 -8.04
CA ARG A 60 -5.77 11.07 -8.02
C ARG A 60 -6.63 11.04 -6.76
N CYS A 61 -6.09 11.50 -5.63
CA CYS A 61 -6.83 11.58 -4.38
C CYS A 61 -7.56 12.91 -4.18
N GLY A 62 -7.39 13.87 -5.10
CA GLY A 62 -8.01 15.21 -5.01
C GLY A 62 -7.46 16.06 -3.86
N MET A 63 -6.15 15.98 -3.59
CA MET A 63 -5.52 16.68 -2.46
C MET A 63 -4.14 17.25 -2.80
N SER A 64 -3.69 18.22 -2.01
CA SER A 64 -2.37 18.84 -2.19
C SER A 64 -1.21 17.93 -1.78
N ASP A 65 -0.04 18.15 -2.36
CA ASP A 65 1.21 17.43 -2.03
C ASP A 65 1.53 17.48 -0.53
N ARG A 66 1.27 18.62 0.14
CA ARG A 66 1.45 18.76 1.58
C ARG A 66 0.57 17.76 2.34
N ASN A 67 -0.69 17.59 1.93
CA ASN A 67 -1.60 16.65 2.56
C ASN A 67 -1.17 15.21 2.30
N VAL A 68 -0.75 14.89 1.06
CA VAL A 68 -0.19 13.58 0.71
C VAL A 68 1.00 13.23 1.60
N ARG A 69 1.96 14.15 1.79
CA ARG A 69 3.12 13.96 2.68
C ARG A 69 2.70 13.65 4.12
N ARG A 70 1.70 14.37 4.63
CA ARG A 70 1.17 14.15 5.98
C ARG A 70 0.54 12.76 6.11
N ILE A 71 -0.26 12.36 5.12
CA ILE A 71 -0.94 11.05 5.10
C ILE A 71 0.08 9.91 4.97
N ILE A 72 1.08 10.04 4.10
CA ILE A 72 2.16 9.05 3.95
C ILE A 72 2.86 8.83 5.30
N LYS A 73 3.27 9.91 5.99
CA LYS A 73 3.89 9.80 7.33
C LYS A 73 2.98 9.15 8.35
N ARG A 74 1.67 9.46 8.32
CA ARG A 74 0.68 8.86 9.21
C ARG A 74 0.52 7.37 8.93
N LEU A 75 0.35 6.96 7.68
CA LEU A 75 0.23 5.56 7.29
C LEU A 75 1.50 4.76 7.64
N GLU A 76 2.67 5.37 7.49
CA GLU A 76 3.94 4.78 7.92
C GLU A 76 4.00 4.61 9.45
N SER A 77 3.59 5.61 10.24
CA SER A 77 3.52 5.48 11.70
C SER A 77 2.54 4.41 12.19
N LEU A 78 1.48 4.14 11.40
CA LEU A 78 0.51 3.08 11.69
C LEU A 78 1.01 1.69 11.23
N GLY A 79 2.13 1.62 10.51
CA GLY A 79 2.64 0.38 9.94
C GLY A 79 1.84 -0.12 8.73
N LEU A 80 1.11 0.77 8.05
CA LEU A 80 0.29 0.44 6.87
C LEU A 80 1.00 0.73 5.54
N LEU A 81 2.14 1.39 5.62
CA LEU A 81 2.94 1.82 4.48
C LEU A 81 4.41 1.75 4.84
N ILE A 82 5.24 1.24 3.93
CA ILE A 82 6.69 1.34 3.99
C ILE A 82 7.15 2.17 2.80
N VAL A 83 7.90 3.24 3.04
CA VAL A 83 8.61 3.99 2.00
C VAL A 83 9.89 3.23 1.68
N VAL A 84 9.92 2.55 0.54
CA VAL A 84 11.07 1.71 0.13
C VAL A 84 12.19 2.57 -0.42
N GLN A 85 11.85 3.60 -1.20
CA GLN A 85 12.82 4.54 -1.74
C GLN A 85 12.16 5.91 -1.93
N VAL A 86 12.84 6.96 -1.48
CA VAL A 86 12.43 8.34 -1.73
C VAL A 86 12.85 8.75 -3.15
N GLY A 87 11.88 9.21 -3.93
CA GLY A 87 12.12 9.73 -5.28
C GLY A 87 12.83 11.08 -5.30
N GLY A 88 13.20 11.54 -6.49
CA GLY A 88 13.87 12.82 -6.68
C GLY A 88 14.25 13.09 -8.12
N ILE A 89 14.78 14.28 -8.37
CA ILE A 89 15.34 14.67 -9.67
C ILE A 89 16.44 13.64 -10.03
N GLN A 90 16.35 13.05 -11.23
CA GLN A 90 17.19 11.95 -11.73
C GLN A 90 17.13 10.61 -10.98
N LYS A 91 16.34 10.49 -9.91
CA LYS A 91 16.16 9.23 -9.14
C LYS A 91 14.87 8.49 -9.49
N GLY A 92 13.94 9.17 -10.17
CA GLY A 92 12.62 8.64 -10.48
C GLY A 92 11.61 8.84 -9.34
N PRO A 93 10.39 8.28 -9.48
CA PRO A 93 9.34 8.39 -8.48
C PRO A 93 9.68 7.61 -7.21
N SER A 94 9.07 8.00 -6.10
CA SER A 94 9.17 7.24 -4.86
C SER A 94 8.59 5.83 -5.03
N SER A 95 9.15 4.88 -4.30
CA SER A 95 8.70 3.49 -4.24
C SER A 95 8.12 3.18 -2.87
N TYR A 96 6.98 2.50 -2.85
CA TYR A 96 6.20 2.23 -1.65
C TYR A 96 5.78 0.76 -1.59
N ARG A 97 5.62 0.23 -0.39
CA ARG A 97 4.97 -1.06 -0.13
C ARG A 97 3.79 -0.85 0.82
N VAL A 98 2.60 -1.27 0.40
CA VAL A 98 1.40 -1.22 1.23
C VAL A 98 1.32 -2.48 2.08
N LEU A 99 0.81 -2.34 3.30
CA LEU A 99 0.53 -3.44 4.21
C LEU A 99 -0.97 -3.44 4.55
N PRO A 100 -1.60 -4.62 4.66
CA PRO A 100 -3.03 -4.71 4.91
C PRO A 100 -3.39 -4.44 6.37
N MET A 101 -2.46 -4.64 7.30
CA MET A 101 -2.70 -4.57 8.74
C MET A 101 -1.70 -3.63 9.39
N SER A 102 -2.19 -2.87 10.38
CA SER A 102 -1.31 -2.06 11.21
C SER A 102 -0.35 -2.95 11.99
N LYS A 103 0.80 -2.41 12.39
CA LYS A 103 1.78 -3.16 13.19
C LYS A 103 1.13 -3.78 14.44
N GLN A 104 0.32 -2.98 15.15
CA GLN A 104 -0.38 -3.43 16.36
C GLN A 104 -1.38 -4.56 16.10
N GLN A 105 -2.03 -4.59 14.93
CA GLN A 105 -2.97 -5.67 14.59
C GLN A 105 -2.26 -6.94 14.17
N PHE A 106 -1.13 -6.79 13.46
CA PHE A 106 -0.29 -7.94 13.12
C PHE A 106 0.26 -8.62 14.37
N ASP A 107 0.70 -7.85 15.37
CA ASP A 107 1.25 -8.38 16.63
C ASP A 107 0.20 -9.09 17.52
N LYS A 108 -1.11 -8.98 17.19
CA LYS A 108 -2.22 -9.59 17.94
C LYS A 108 -2.69 -10.94 17.37
N LEU A 109 -2.16 -11.35 16.22
CA LEU A 109 -2.46 -12.61 15.55
C LEU A 109 -1.49 -13.70 15.98
#